data_AF-A0A095SUK3-F1
#
_entry.id   AF-A0A095SUK3-F1
#
_cell.length_a   1.000
_cell.length_b   1.000
_cell.length_c   1.000
_cell.angle_alpha   90.00
_cell.angle_beta   90.00
_cell.angle_gamma   90.00
#
_symmetry.space_group_name_H-M   'P 1'
#
loop_
_entity.id
_entity.type
_entity.pdbx_description
1 polymer ?
#
loop_
_entity_poly.entity_id
_entity_poly.type
_entity_poly.pdbx_seq_one_letter_code
_entity_poly.pdbx_strand_id
1 'polypeptide(L)'
;MVIAYDKNMKEDKYLIAVENLFKAIDIAVNSLHKYPQERLGDDFIDFYKGLKNKILNHEIKFKNLKSHKYNIEAVFTYFQECSGPDVEYFWKQIKDANLPFTRKNRLQKILKRKRIINAIEYDFVTDIIVPYHQEGMITEEEVILLNTYLGNFENRKKNKV
;
A
#
# COMPACT_ATOMS: atom_id res chain seq x y z
N MET A 1 -30.39 -9.85 13.14
CA MET A 1 -30.32 -8.96 14.32
C MET A 1 -30.00 -7.57 13.81
N VAL A 2 -31.00 -6.69 13.74
CA VAL A 2 -30.88 -5.32 13.22
C VAL A 2 -30.58 -4.44 14.42
N ILE A 3 -29.38 -3.86 14.48
CA ILE A 3 -29.06 -2.85 15.50
C ILE A 3 -29.67 -1.53 14.99
N ALA A 4 -30.72 -1.05 15.66
CA ALA A 4 -31.26 0.28 15.43
C ALA A 4 -30.24 1.31 15.88
N TYR A 5 -29.75 2.14 14.96
CA TYR A 5 -28.81 3.22 15.27
C TYR A 5 -29.56 4.54 15.46
N ASP A 6 -29.35 5.13 16.63
CA ASP A 6 -29.88 6.43 17.03
C ASP A 6 -29.33 7.53 16.10
N LYS A 7 -30.25 8.34 15.57
CA LYS A 7 -30.09 9.19 14.38
C LYS A 7 -29.48 10.57 14.70
N ASN A 8 -28.64 10.64 15.73
CA ASN A 8 -28.06 11.89 16.25
C ASN A 8 -26.57 11.72 16.60
N MET A 9 -25.69 11.65 15.59
CA MET A 9 -24.25 11.75 15.83
C MET A 9 -23.60 12.62 14.76
N LYS A 10 -22.91 13.69 15.20
CA LYS A 10 -21.68 14.14 14.53
C LYS A 10 -20.89 12.85 14.22
N GLU A 11 -20.65 12.55 12.95
CA GLU A 11 -20.13 11.25 12.54
C GLU A 11 -18.94 10.82 13.43
N ASP A 12 -19.06 9.64 14.04
CA ASP A 12 -18.00 9.11 14.88
C ASP A 12 -16.78 8.86 13.99
N LYS A 13 -15.73 9.67 14.18
CA LYS A 13 -14.47 9.56 13.42
C LYS A 13 -13.90 8.13 13.47
N TYR A 14 -14.15 7.39 14.55
CA TYR A 14 -13.75 5.99 14.64
C TYR A 14 -14.55 5.11 13.67
N LEU A 15 -15.88 5.26 13.61
CA LEU A 15 -16.73 4.48 12.70
C LEU A 15 -16.38 4.76 11.23
N ILE A 16 -16.19 6.02 10.85
CA ILE A 16 -15.71 6.37 9.50
C ILE A 16 -14.38 5.67 9.19
N ALA A 17 -13.44 5.69 10.14
CA ALA A 17 -12.13 5.06 9.94
C ALA A 17 -12.23 3.54 9.80
N VAL A 18 -13.17 2.90 10.51
CA VAL A 18 -13.46 1.46 10.38
C VAL A 18 -14.06 1.16 9.01
N GLU A 19 -15.05 1.93 8.57
CA GLU A 19 -15.69 1.75 7.25
C GLU A 19 -14.69 1.91 6.10
N ASN A 20 -13.83 2.92 6.17
CA ASN A 20 -12.76 3.10 5.18
C ASN A 20 -11.80 1.90 5.16
N LEU A 21 -11.43 1.37 6.32
CA LEU A 21 -10.58 0.19 6.38
C LEU A 21 -11.28 -1.07 5.83
N PHE A 22 -12.59 -1.21 6.02
CA PHE A 22 -13.35 -2.35 5.48
C PHE A 22 -13.39 -2.33 3.96
N LYS A 23 -13.59 -1.15 3.35
CA LYS A 23 -13.48 -0.97 1.90
C LYS A 23 -12.08 -1.32 1.40
N ALA A 24 -11.04 -0.90 2.12
CA ALA A 24 -9.66 -1.26 1.78
C ALA A 24 -9.42 -2.78 1.88
N ILE A 25 -10.00 -3.47 2.87
CA ILE A 25 -9.92 -4.93 2.97
C ILE A 25 -10.61 -5.63 1.80
N ASP A 26 -11.78 -5.15 1.37
CA ASP A 26 -12.45 -5.71 0.18
C ASP A 26 -11.60 -5.54 -1.08
N ILE A 27 -11.00 -4.35 -1.23
CA ILE A 27 -10.08 -4.07 -2.33
C ILE A 27 -8.87 -5.02 -2.26
N ALA A 28 -8.27 -5.24 -1.09
CA ALA A 28 -7.17 -6.19 -0.90
C ALA A 28 -7.53 -7.61 -1.32
N VAL A 29 -8.66 -8.13 -0.85
CA VAL A 29 -9.14 -9.48 -1.22
C VAL A 29 -9.37 -9.57 -2.74
N ASN A 30 -9.98 -8.55 -3.34
CA ASN A 30 -10.21 -8.52 -4.78
C ASN A 30 -8.90 -8.44 -5.58
N SER A 31 -7.91 -7.67 -5.13
CA SER A 31 -6.59 -7.59 -5.76
C SER A 31 -5.89 -8.94 -5.78
N LEU A 32 -5.86 -9.62 -4.62
CA LEU A 32 -5.20 -10.90 -4.45
C LEU A 32 -5.88 -12.02 -5.26
N HIS A 33 -7.22 -12.02 -5.34
CA HIS A 33 -7.93 -12.96 -6.21
C HIS A 33 -7.70 -12.69 -7.70
N LYS A 34 -7.67 -11.42 -8.11
CA LYS A 34 -7.53 -11.04 -9.51
C LYS A 34 -6.14 -11.30 -10.06
N TYR A 35 -5.12 -11.12 -9.20
CA TYR A 35 -3.72 -11.30 -9.53
C TYR A 35 -3.07 -12.27 -8.54
N PRO A 36 -3.42 -13.57 -8.59
CA PRO A 36 -2.93 -14.55 -7.64
C PRO A 36 -1.40 -14.62 -7.71
N GLN A 37 -0.77 -14.65 -6.54
CA GLN A 37 0.67 -14.79 -6.40
C GLN A 37 0.96 -16.21 -5.91
N GLU A 38 1.71 -17.01 -6.67
CA GLU A 38 2.03 -18.40 -6.30
C GLU A 38 2.65 -18.53 -4.90
N ARG A 39 3.38 -17.50 -4.46
CA ARG A 39 4.00 -17.44 -3.12
C ARG A 39 3.02 -17.21 -1.97
N LEU A 40 1.80 -16.76 -2.26
CA LEU A 40 0.77 -16.45 -1.28
C LEU A 40 -0.27 -17.59 -1.31
N GLY A 41 -0.28 -18.42 -0.27
CA GLY A 41 -1.28 -19.47 -0.11
C GLY A 41 -2.67 -18.93 0.26
N ASP A 42 -3.67 -19.81 0.23
CA ASP A 42 -5.07 -19.48 0.54
C ASP A 42 -5.25 -18.84 1.93
N ASP A 43 -4.43 -19.27 2.90
CA ASP A 43 -4.39 -18.70 4.26
C ASP A 43 -4.18 -17.18 4.27
N PHE A 44 -3.47 -16.64 3.27
CA PHE A 44 -3.20 -15.21 3.17
C PHE A 44 -4.46 -14.42 2.83
N ILE A 45 -5.31 -14.94 1.94
CA ILE A 45 -6.58 -14.30 1.60
C ILE A 45 -7.56 -14.42 2.77
N ASP A 46 -7.58 -15.58 3.43
CA ASP A 46 -8.44 -15.82 4.59
C ASP A 46 -8.06 -14.95 5.80
N PHE A 47 -6.78 -14.62 5.96
CA PHE A 47 -6.35 -13.58 6.91
C PHE A 47 -7.08 -12.25 6.67
N TYR A 48 -7.13 -11.73 5.44
CA TYR A 48 -7.84 -10.48 5.14
C TYR A 48 -9.35 -10.59 5.38
N LYS A 49 -9.98 -11.71 4.99
CA LYS A 49 -11.41 -11.95 5.27
C LYS A 49 -11.69 -11.95 6.78
N GLY A 50 -10.81 -12.56 7.56
CA GLY A 50 -10.90 -12.64 9.02
C GLY A 50 -10.72 -11.31 9.74
N LEU A 51 -9.94 -10.37 9.18
CA LEU A 51 -9.68 -9.07 9.80
C LEU A 51 -10.95 -8.26 10.06
N LYS A 52 -11.94 -8.28 9.15
CA LYS A 52 -13.21 -7.57 9.35
C LYS A 52 -13.95 -8.05 10.60
N ASN A 53 -14.08 -9.36 10.73
CA ASN A 53 -14.73 -9.97 11.90
C ASN A 53 -13.97 -9.65 13.19
N LYS A 54 -12.63 -9.66 13.15
CA LYS A 54 -11.81 -9.29 14.29
C LYS A 54 -12.06 -7.84 14.72
N ILE A 55 -12.10 -6.90 13.77
CA ILE A 55 -12.31 -5.47 14.05
C ILE A 55 -13.71 -5.21 14.64
N LEU A 56 -14.76 -5.84 14.10
CA LEU A 56 -16.13 -5.70 14.59
C LEU A 56 -16.28 -6.14 16.06
N ASN A 57 -15.60 -7.24 16.39
CA ASN A 57 -15.68 -7.91 17.68
C ASN A 57 -14.59 -7.50 18.68
N HIS A 58 -13.85 -6.42 18.42
CA HIS A 58 -12.90 -5.89 19.38
C HIS A 58 -13.58 -5.54 20.72
N GLU A 59 -12.90 -5.81 21.82
CA GLU A 59 -13.31 -5.31 23.14
C GLU A 59 -13.47 -3.78 23.10
N ILE A 60 -14.44 -3.25 23.84
CA ILE A 60 -14.80 -1.83 23.82
C ILE A 60 -13.57 -0.92 24.06
N LYS A 61 -12.64 -1.32 24.94
CA LYS A 61 -11.41 -0.58 25.22
C LYS A 61 -10.49 -0.39 24.00
N PHE A 62 -10.63 -1.23 22.97
CA PHE A 62 -9.87 -1.16 21.71
C PHE A 62 -10.65 -0.52 20.55
N LYS A 63 -11.89 -0.08 20.77
CA LYS A 63 -12.70 0.65 19.78
C LYS A 63 -12.32 2.13 19.76
N ASN A 64 -11.09 2.42 19.39
CA ASN A 64 -10.54 3.77 19.33
C ASN A 64 -9.52 3.92 18.18
N LEU A 65 -9.23 5.16 17.78
CA LEU A 65 -8.33 5.46 16.65
C LEU A 65 -6.88 4.98 16.88
N LYS A 66 -6.39 4.93 18.13
CA LYS A 66 -5.03 4.49 18.43
C LYS A 66 -4.88 3.00 18.16
N SER A 67 -5.78 2.19 18.69
CA SER A 67 -5.82 0.75 18.43
C SER A 67 -6.09 0.44 16.96
N HIS A 68 -6.91 1.25 16.28
CA HIS A 68 -7.22 1.09 14.86
C HIS A 68 -6.00 1.18 13.95
N LYS A 69 -4.96 1.96 14.33
CA LYS A 69 -3.72 2.06 13.55
C LYS A 69 -3.04 0.70 13.33
N TYR A 70 -3.08 -0.19 14.32
CA TYR A 70 -2.51 -1.53 14.18
C TYR A 70 -3.28 -2.38 13.17
N ASN A 71 -4.60 -2.19 13.06
CA ASN A 71 -5.39 -2.86 12.03
C ASN A 71 -5.07 -2.33 10.63
N ILE A 72 -4.87 -1.01 10.50
CA ILE A 72 -4.41 -0.40 9.25
C ILE A 72 -3.05 -0.99 8.87
N GLU A 73 -2.09 -1.02 9.79
CA GLU A 73 -0.78 -1.64 9.52
C GLU A 73 -0.91 -3.09 9.06
N ALA A 74 -1.72 -3.91 9.75
CA ALA A 74 -1.96 -5.30 9.39
C ALA A 74 -2.49 -5.49 7.95
N VAL A 75 -3.33 -4.57 7.47
CA VAL A 75 -3.86 -4.59 6.10
C VAL A 75 -2.84 -4.08 5.09
N PHE A 76 -2.12 -3.01 5.42
CA PHE A 76 -1.34 -2.27 4.43
C PHE A 76 0.13 -2.71 4.34
N THR A 77 0.69 -3.45 5.30
CA THR A 77 2.12 -3.84 5.28
C THR A 77 2.51 -4.51 3.96
N TYR A 78 1.76 -5.53 3.52
CA TYR A 78 2.03 -6.21 2.25
C TYR A 78 2.06 -5.23 1.07
N PHE A 79 1.01 -4.42 0.93
CA PHE A 79 0.86 -3.47 -0.18
C PHE A 79 1.85 -2.29 -0.12
N GLN A 80 2.44 -2.01 1.03
CA GLN A 80 3.47 -0.98 1.19
C GLN A 80 4.88 -1.51 0.91
N GLU A 81 5.11 -2.80 1.16
CA GLU A 81 6.44 -3.40 1.13
C GLU A 81 6.73 -4.15 -0.17
N CYS A 82 5.70 -4.71 -0.79
CA CYS A 82 5.81 -5.48 -2.02
C CYS A 82 5.56 -4.65 -3.28
N SER A 83 5.88 -5.28 -4.41
CA SER A 83 5.53 -4.85 -5.76
C SER A 83 4.87 -6.02 -6.50
N GLY A 84 4.11 -5.71 -7.54
CA GLY A 84 3.43 -6.71 -8.37
C GLY A 84 2.06 -6.23 -8.87
N PRO A 85 1.46 -6.91 -9.86
CA PRO A 85 0.18 -6.52 -10.43
C PRO A 85 -0.97 -6.40 -9.42
N ASP A 86 -0.96 -7.25 -8.39
CA ASP A 86 -1.90 -7.21 -7.27
C ASP A 86 -1.74 -5.94 -6.42
N VAL A 87 -0.50 -5.53 -6.15
CA VAL A 87 -0.18 -4.31 -5.40
C VAL A 87 -0.53 -3.06 -6.19
N GLU A 88 -0.19 -3.02 -7.48
CA GLU A 88 -0.53 -1.88 -8.34
C GLU A 88 -2.05 -1.76 -8.51
N TYR A 89 -2.75 -2.88 -8.71
CA TYR A 89 -4.20 -2.88 -8.75
C TYR A 89 -4.82 -2.42 -7.43
N PHE A 90 -4.29 -2.87 -6.28
CA PHE A 90 -4.74 -2.40 -4.97
C PHE A 90 -4.67 -0.87 -4.85
N TRP A 91 -3.50 -0.28 -5.11
CA TRP A 91 -3.33 1.17 -4.95
C TRP A 91 -4.16 1.99 -5.93
N LYS A 92 -4.30 1.51 -7.16
CA LYS A 92 -5.24 2.10 -8.12
C LYS A 92 -6.67 2.12 -7.57
N GLN A 93 -7.15 0.98 -7.07
CA GLN A 93 -8.51 0.89 -6.52
C GLN A 93 -8.72 1.73 -5.25
N ILE A 94 -7.69 1.87 -4.39
CA ILE A 94 -7.73 2.78 -3.23
C ILE A 94 -7.96 4.23 -3.69
N LYS A 95 -7.23 4.65 -4.73
CA LYS A 95 -7.35 5.99 -5.32
C LYS A 95 -8.71 6.19 -6.00
N ASP A 96 -9.15 5.25 -6.82
CA ASP A 96 -10.42 5.30 -7.53
C ASP A 96 -11.62 5.31 -6.57
N ALA A 97 -11.51 4.65 -5.42
CA ALA A 97 -12.51 4.66 -4.35
C ALA A 97 -12.44 5.90 -3.44
N ASN A 98 -11.51 6.84 -3.70
CA ASN A 98 -11.27 8.05 -2.92
C ASN A 98 -11.08 7.77 -1.42
N LEU A 99 -10.35 6.70 -1.08
CA LEU A 99 -10.08 6.32 0.31
C LEU A 99 -8.89 7.10 0.87
N PRO A 100 -8.87 7.42 2.19
CA PRO A 100 -7.86 8.28 2.80
C PRO A 100 -6.54 7.55 3.11
N PHE A 101 -6.12 6.61 2.25
CA PHE A 101 -4.89 5.84 2.43
C PHE A 101 -3.94 6.15 1.29
N THR A 102 -2.66 6.33 1.63
CA THR A 102 -1.63 6.70 0.67
C THR A 102 -0.48 5.69 0.66
N ARG A 103 0.03 5.42 -0.54
CA ARG A 103 1.25 4.64 -0.73
C ARG A 103 2.44 5.45 -0.25
N LYS A 104 3.40 4.80 0.40
CA LYS A 104 4.63 5.45 0.86
C LYS A 104 5.61 5.58 -0.30
N ASN A 105 6.09 6.80 -0.57
CA ASN A 105 7.14 7.01 -1.57
C ASN A 105 8.51 6.55 -1.03
N ARG A 106 8.94 5.35 -1.42
CA ARG A 106 10.26 4.79 -1.05
C ARG A 106 11.42 5.31 -1.91
N LEU A 107 11.14 5.90 -3.08
CA LEU A 107 12.16 6.51 -3.96
C LEU A 107 12.83 7.73 -3.33
N GLN A 108 12.16 8.40 -2.38
CA GLN A 108 12.69 9.57 -1.68
C GLN A 108 14.06 9.31 -1.01
N LYS A 109 14.29 8.09 -0.50
CA LYS A 109 15.60 7.73 0.06
C LYS A 109 16.68 7.66 -1.02
N ILE A 110 16.36 7.17 -2.21
CA ILE A 110 17.28 7.06 -3.36
C ILE A 110 17.56 8.46 -3.93
N LEU A 111 16.53 9.26 -4.15
CA LEU A 111 16.62 10.66 -4.57
C LEU A 111 17.50 11.49 -3.64
N LYS A 112 17.27 11.40 -2.32
CA LYS A 112 18.09 12.10 -1.31
C LYS A 112 19.56 11.68 -1.36
N ARG A 113 19.85 10.39 -1.59
CA ARG A 113 21.23 9.86 -1.69
C ARG A 113 21.87 10.12 -3.05
N LYS A 114 21.09 10.47 -4.07
CA LYS A 114 21.52 10.75 -5.45
C LYS A 114 22.26 9.61 -6.15
N ARG A 115 22.04 8.36 -5.72
CA ARG A 115 22.64 7.16 -6.33
C ARG A 115 21.89 5.89 -5.97
N ILE A 116 21.92 4.93 -6.91
CA ILE A 116 21.55 3.53 -6.69
C ILE A 116 22.80 2.77 -6.19
N ILE A 117 22.62 1.95 -5.16
CA ILE A 117 23.74 1.31 -4.43
C ILE A 117 23.92 -0.18 -4.73
N ASN A 118 22.87 -0.88 -5.17
CA ASN A 118 22.89 -2.32 -5.42
C ASN A 118 21.83 -2.71 -6.46
N ALA A 119 21.86 -3.97 -6.90
CA ALA A 119 20.92 -4.51 -7.88
C ALA A 119 19.47 -4.47 -7.38
N ILE A 120 19.22 -4.69 -6.09
CA ILE A 120 17.87 -4.66 -5.51
C ILE A 120 17.24 -3.28 -5.67
N GLU A 121 17.98 -2.20 -5.39
CA GLU A 121 17.49 -0.83 -5.63
C GLU A 121 17.34 -0.52 -7.11
N TYR A 122 18.20 -1.08 -7.96
CA TYR A 122 18.09 -0.92 -9.40
C TYR A 122 16.78 -1.51 -9.93
N ASP A 123 16.50 -2.76 -9.58
CA ASP A 123 15.28 -3.48 -9.98
C ASP A 123 14.05 -2.74 -9.43
N PHE A 124 14.08 -2.38 -8.15
CA PHE A 124 13.01 -1.63 -7.51
C PHE A 124 12.70 -0.30 -8.24
N VAL A 125 13.71 0.54 -8.49
CA VAL A 125 13.49 1.83 -9.18
C VAL A 125 12.90 1.60 -10.57
N THR A 126 13.41 0.61 -11.30
CA THR A 126 12.93 0.27 -12.64
C THR A 126 11.44 -0.11 -12.63
N ASP A 127 11.03 -0.94 -11.67
CA ASP A 127 9.66 -1.43 -11.56
C ASP A 127 8.66 -0.31 -11.19
N ILE A 128 9.07 0.66 -10.36
CA ILE A 128 8.12 1.59 -9.73
C ILE A 128 8.20 3.03 -10.24
N ILE A 129 9.20 3.42 -11.04
CA ILE A 129 9.33 4.80 -11.53
C ILE A 129 8.10 5.24 -12.33
N VAL A 130 7.60 4.40 -13.24
CA VAL A 130 6.43 4.72 -14.08
C VAL A 130 5.15 4.79 -13.24
N PRO A 131 4.79 3.77 -12.42
CA PRO A 131 3.63 3.85 -11.54
C PRO A 131 3.66 5.08 -10.63
N TYR A 132 4.80 5.37 -9.99
CA TYR A 132 4.88 6.49 -9.05
C TYR A 132 4.72 7.84 -9.74
N HIS A 133 5.21 7.98 -10.97
CA HIS A 133 5.00 9.21 -11.74
C HIS A 133 3.52 9.39 -12.12
N GLN A 134 2.87 8.33 -12.63
CA GLN A 134 1.44 8.36 -12.98
C GLN A 134 0.54 8.61 -11.76
N GLU A 135 0.96 8.16 -10.59
CA GLU A 135 0.27 8.40 -9.32
C GLU A 135 0.51 9.82 -8.77
N GLY A 136 1.43 10.60 -9.36
CA GLY A 136 1.82 11.92 -8.88
C GLY A 136 2.67 11.87 -7.60
N MET A 137 3.27 10.70 -7.30
CA MET A 137 4.13 10.50 -6.14
C MET A 137 5.54 11.02 -6.35
N ILE A 138 5.97 11.14 -7.61
CA ILE A 138 7.21 11.78 -8.03
C ILE A 138 6.95 12.75 -9.17
N THR A 139 7.78 13.78 -9.30
CA THR A 139 7.70 14.75 -10.41
C THR A 139 8.48 14.28 -11.64
N GLU A 140 8.26 14.94 -12.78
CA GLU A 140 9.03 14.69 -14.01
C GLU A 140 10.53 14.94 -13.78
N GLU A 141 10.90 15.96 -13.00
CA GLU A 141 12.30 16.22 -12.65
C GLU A 141 12.90 15.07 -11.82
N GLU A 142 12.14 14.52 -10.87
CA GLU A 142 12.57 13.36 -10.08
C GLU A 142 12.72 12.10 -10.96
N VAL A 143 11.86 11.91 -11.97
CA VAL A 143 11.98 10.84 -12.97
C VAL A 143 13.29 10.96 -13.75
N ILE A 144 13.63 12.15 -14.24
CA ILE A 144 14.88 12.42 -14.96
C ILE A 144 16.10 12.09 -14.07
N LEU A 145 16.07 12.50 -12.79
CA LEU A 145 17.14 12.20 -11.84
C LEU A 145 17.29 10.68 -11.60
N LEU A 146 16.19 9.97 -11.43
CA LEU A 146 16.20 8.51 -11.22
C LEU A 146 16.75 7.76 -12.44
N ASN A 147 16.35 8.16 -13.65
CA ASN A 147 16.89 7.61 -14.91
C ASN A 147 18.40 7.86 -15.03
N THR A 148 18.86 9.04 -14.61
CA THR A 148 20.30 9.35 -14.55
C THR A 148 21.02 8.41 -13.57
N TYR A 149 20.43 8.12 -12.41
CA TYR A 149 21.03 7.22 -11.42
C TYR A 149 21.05 5.75 -11.87
N LEU A 150 20.03 5.31 -12.61
CA LEU A 150 20.00 4.00 -13.28
C LEU A 150 21.19 3.88 -14.25
N GLY A 151 21.33 4.81 -15.20
CA GLY A 151 22.43 4.78 -16.17
C GLY A 151 23.81 4.84 -15.51
N ASN A 152 23.97 5.65 -14.46
CA ASN A 152 25.21 5.70 -13.68
C ASN A 152 25.53 4.38 -12.96
N PHE A 153 24.53 3.61 -12.56
CA PHE A 153 24.74 2.29 -11.96
C PHE A 153 25.18 1.26 -13.01
N GLU A 154 24.53 1.23 -14.17
CA GLU A 154 24.89 0.33 -15.29
C GLU A 154 26.32 0.56 -15.77
N ASN A 155 26.73 1.82 -15.96
CA ASN A 155 28.08 2.18 -16.40
C ASN A 155 29.16 1.74 -15.39
N ARG A 156 28.87 1.86 -14.08
CA ARG A 156 29.78 1.37 -13.03
C ARG A 156 29.91 -0.14 -13.03
N LYS A 157 28.87 -0.88 -13.44
CA LYS A 157 28.92 -2.34 -13.57
C LYS A 157 29.77 -2.77 -14.77
N LYS A 158 29.63 -2.06 -15.90
CA LYS A 158 30.42 -2.31 -17.12
C LYS A 158 31.92 -2.08 -16.92
N ASN A 159 32.31 -1.04 -16.18
CA ASN A 159 33.72 -0.73 -15.92
C ASN A 159 34.40 -1.63 -14.87
N LYS A 160 33.68 -2.60 -14.28
CA LYS A 160 34.21 -3.57 -13.31
C LYS A 160 34.37 -4.98 -13.90
N VAL A 161 34.04 -5.16 -15.17
CA VAL A 161 34.27 -6.38 -15.97
C VAL A 161 35.48 -6.15 -16.84
#